data_AF-A0A6N2XDQ2-F1
#
_entry.id   AF-A0A6N2XDQ2-F1
#
_cell.length_a   1.000
_cell.length_b   1.000
_cell.length_c   1.000
_cell.angle_alpha   90.00
_cell.angle_beta   90.00
_cell.angle_gamma   90.00
#
_symmetry.space_group_name_H-M   'P 1'
#
loop_
_entity.id
_entity.type
_entity.pdbx_description
1 polymer ?
#
loop_
_entity_poly.entity_id
_entity_poly.type
_entity_poly.pdbx_seq_one_letter_code
_entity_poly.pdbx_strand_id
1 'polypeptide(L)'
;MTAKEFKKRVEGKAYDVDGAFGAQCWDLFAYFCQLMKYPIYNCTTTGYVPDLWNDRKKNGILKKFVETQNMQEGDWCIWGKCAAAPDGHIAMYLSDNGDGTGQFLGQNQGSNVANVITMPYAGSLGALRANDYVKKPAKKTPAQKAGIAASGTMVATVDRIRVRNSASLSKGETGLYYDKGMVLNYESVKEADGYFWLVYTSASTGTTRYIAYGTTDGKKKFWKKK
;
A
#
# COMPACT_ATOMS: atom_id res chain seq x y z
N MET A 1 -8.79 -11.69 -7.42
CA MET A 1 -10.01 -10.88 -7.19
C MET A 1 -9.60 -9.71 -6.32
N THR A 2 -10.11 -8.50 -6.54
CA THR A 2 -9.85 -7.34 -5.67
C THR A 2 -10.88 -7.23 -4.55
N ALA A 3 -10.61 -6.42 -3.52
CA ALA A 3 -11.57 -6.17 -2.43
C ALA A 3 -12.90 -5.59 -2.95
N LYS A 4 -12.84 -4.69 -3.94
CA LYS A 4 -14.02 -4.10 -4.59
C LYS A 4 -14.84 -5.13 -5.36
N GLU A 5 -14.19 -6.03 -6.09
CA GLU A 5 -14.85 -7.14 -6.79
C GLU A 5 -15.50 -8.10 -5.80
N PHE A 6 -14.83 -8.40 -4.68
CA PHE A 6 -15.39 -9.23 -3.62
C PHE A 6 -16.62 -8.58 -2.99
N LYS A 7 -16.53 -7.31 -2.57
CA LYS A 7 -17.67 -6.53 -2.04
C LYS A 7 -18.87 -6.60 -2.99
N LYS A 8 -18.68 -6.26 -4.27
CA LYS A 8 -19.74 -6.28 -5.28
C LYS A 8 -20.38 -7.66 -5.43
N ARG A 9 -19.62 -8.73 -5.22
CA ARG A 9 -20.11 -10.10 -5.33
C ARG A 9 -21.00 -10.49 -4.15
N VAL A 10 -20.59 -10.13 -2.93
CA VAL A 10 -21.15 -10.68 -1.69
C VAL A 10 -22.17 -9.79 -1.01
N GLU A 11 -22.09 -8.47 -1.18
CA GLU A 11 -22.97 -7.52 -0.49
C GLU A 11 -24.45 -7.82 -0.80
N GLY A 12 -25.27 -7.86 0.25
CA GLY A 12 -26.69 -8.21 0.18
C GLY A 12 -26.99 -9.71 0.10
N LYS A 13 -25.99 -10.59 0.23
CA LYS A 13 -26.16 -12.05 0.19
C LYS A 13 -25.63 -12.73 1.46
N ALA A 14 -26.27 -13.81 1.86
CA ALA A 14 -25.81 -14.68 2.94
C ALA A 14 -24.93 -15.80 2.38
N TYR A 15 -23.92 -16.20 3.15
CA TYR A 15 -23.02 -17.29 2.80
C TYR A 15 -22.82 -18.15 4.04
N ASP A 16 -23.17 -19.43 3.93
CA ASP A 16 -22.98 -20.46 4.94
C ASP A 16 -22.09 -21.53 4.29
N VAL A 17 -20.85 -21.63 4.78
CA VAL A 17 -19.79 -22.42 4.12
C VAL A 17 -19.65 -23.79 4.75
N ASP A 18 -19.87 -23.92 6.06
CA ASP A 18 -19.74 -25.18 6.78
C ASP A 18 -21.09 -25.86 7.11
N GLY A 19 -22.22 -25.17 6.88
CA GLY A 19 -23.57 -25.65 7.20
C GLY A 19 -23.89 -25.62 8.69
N ALA A 20 -23.07 -24.95 9.51
CA ALA A 20 -23.20 -24.91 10.96
C ALA A 20 -23.55 -23.49 11.43
N PHE A 21 -24.59 -23.38 12.28
CA PHE A 21 -25.06 -22.10 12.82
C PHE A 21 -25.50 -21.07 11.77
N GLY A 22 -25.64 -21.47 10.50
CA GLY A 22 -26.05 -20.59 9.42
C GLY A 22 -24.94 -19.63 9.03
N ALA A 23 -25.32 -18.45 8.54
CA ALA A 23 -24.43 -17.55 7.85
C ALA A 23 -23.68 -16.61 8.82
N GLN A 24 -22.51 -17.05 9.31
CA GLN A 24 -21.73 -16.36 10.35
C GLN A 24 -20.66 -15.41 9.77
N CYS A 25 -20.02 -14.63 10.65
CA CYS A 25 -18.91 -13.75 10.26
C CYS A 25 -17.71 -14.53 9.71
N TRP A 26 -17.45 -15.71 10.27
CA TRP A 26 -16.43 -16.63 9.78
C TRP A 26 -16.74 -17.16 8.37
N ASP A 27 -18.00 -17.44 8.05
CA ASP A 27 -18.37 -17.98 6.73
C ASP A 27 -18.05 -17.04 5.59
N LEU A 28 -18.21 -15.72 5.79
CA LEU A 28 -17.83 -14.77 4.76
C LEU A 28 -16.31 -14.78 4.51
N PHE A 29 -15.50 -14.96 5.55
CA PHE A 29 -14.06 -15.14 5.44
C PHE A 29 -13.69 -16.48 4.79
N ALA A 30 -14.38 -17.57 5.16
CA ALA A 30 -14.18 -18.88 4.56
C ALA A 30 -14.53 -18.86 3.06
N TYR A 31 -15.64 -18.20 2.69
CA TYR A 31 -16.05 -18.02 1.30
C TYR A 31 -15.02 -17.21 0.50
N PHE A 32 -14.46 -16.15 1.10
CA PHE A 32 -13.32 -15.44 0.51
C PHE A 32 -12.13 -16.37 0.26
N CYS A 33 -11.77 -17.20 1.23
CA CYS A 33 -10.69 -18.18 1.06
C CYS A 33 -10.97 -19.16 -0.08
N GLN A 34 -12.20 -19.65 -0.24
CA GLN A 34 -12.61 -20.49 -1.37
C GLN A 34 -12.40 -19.77 -2.71
N LEU A 35 -12.86 -18.53 -2.83
CA LEU A 35 -12.71 -17.73 -4.06
C LEU A 35 -11.25 -17.45 -4.42
N MET A 36 -10.40 -17.29 -3.41
CA MET A 36 -8.96 -17.07 -3.56
C MET A 36 -8.17 -18.38 -3.72
N LYS A 37 -8.83 -19.54 -3.66
CA LYS A 37 -8.19 -20.87 -3.67
C LYS A 37 -7.18 -21.04 -2.53
N TYR A 38 -7.50 -20.47 -1.38
CA TYR A 38 -6.75 -20.64 -0.14
C TYR A 38 -7.33 -21.81 0.67
N PRO A 39 -6.54 -22.43 1.56
CA PRO A 39 -7.10 -23.33 2.57
C PRO A 39 -8.18 -22.63 3.40
N ILE A 40 -9.14 -23.40 3.90
CA ILE A 40 -10.09 -22.94 4.92
C ILE A 40 -9.42 -23.08 6.28
N TYR A 41 -9.51 -22.02 7.09
CA TYR A 41 -8.91 -21.97 8.42
C TYR A 41 -10.02 -21.99 9.46
N ASN A 42 -10.12 -23.09 10.20
CA ASN A 42 -11.16 -23.30 11.20
C ASN A 42 -10.76 -22.68 12.54
N CYS A 43 -11.76 -22.33 13.35
CA CYS A 43 -11.57 -21.89 14.73
C CYS A 43 -11.49 -23.13 15.63
N THR A 44 -10.29 -23.53 16.05
CA THR A 44 -10.07 -24.86 16.66
C THR A 44 -9.86 -24.87 18.17
N THR A 45 -9.49 -23.73 18.78
CA THR A 45 -9.11 -23.69 20.20
C THR A 45 -10.32 -23.41 21.08
N THR A 46 -11.09 -22.39 20.74
CA THR A 46 -12.33 -22.00 21.43
C THR A 46 -13.57 -22.24 20.56
N GLY A 47 -13.40 -22.43 19.25
CA GLY A 47 -14.51 -22.49 18.29
C GLY A 47 -14.95 -21.12 17.78
N TYR A 48 -14.35 -20.03 18.29
CA TYR A 48 -14.69 -18.66 17.92
C TYR A 48 -13.60 -18.01 17.08
N VAL A 49 -14.01 -17.02 16.30
CA VAL A 49 -13.16 -16.24 15.38
C VAL A 49 -11.81 -15.76 15.97
N PRO A 50 -11.69 -15.36 17.25
CA PRO A 50 -10.39 -15.01 17.83
C PRO A 50 -9.30 -16.07 17.67
N ASP A 51 -9.66 -17.35 17.52
CA ASP A 51 -8.72 -18.44 17.23
C ASP A 51 -7.93 -18.21 15.95
N LEU A 52 -8.55 -17.62 14.91
CA LEU A 52 -7.85 -17.29 13.66
C LEU A 52 -6.62 -16.42 13.91
N TRP A 53 -6.70 -15.50 14.87
CA TRP A 53 -5.58 -14.66 15.28
C TRP A 53 -4.69 -15.37 16.29
N ASN A 54 -5.24 -15.94 17.36
CA ASN A 54 -4.45 -16.50 18.45
C ASN A 54 -3.60 -17.70 17.99
N ASP A 55 -4.11 -18.51 17.06
CA ASP A 55 -3.43 -19.69 16.54
C ASP A 55 -2.70 -19.46 15.22
N ARG A 56 -2.68 -18.22 14.71
CA ARG A 56 -2.14 -17.89 13.37
C ARG A 56 -0.72 -18.40 13.10
N LYS A 57 0.10 -18.48 14.15
CA LYS A 57 1.49 -18.96 14.07
C LYS A 57 1.61 -20.49 13.95
N LYS A 58 0.52 -21.22 14.18
CA LYS A 58 0.48 -22.70 14.22
C LYS A 58 -0.50 -23.29 13.19
N ASN A 59 -1.61 -22.61 12.91
CA ASN A 59 -2.68 -23.09 12.03
C ASN A 59 -2.38 -22.95 10.52
N GLY A 60 -1.24 -22.38 10.16
CA GLY A 60 -0.80 -22.24 8.76
C GLY A 60 -1.39 -21.07 7.99
N ILE A 61 -2.25 -20.23 8.59
CA ILE A 61 -2.86 -19.07 7.93
C ILE A 61 -1.83 -18.10 7.36
N LEU A 62 -0.69 -17.96 8.04
CA LEU A 62 0.41 -17.09 7.60
C LEU A 62 1.14 -17.58 6.33
N LYS A 63 0.79 -18.75 5.77
CA LYS A 63 1.28 -19.18 4.45
C LYS A 63 0.58 -18.42 3.31
N LYS A 64 -0.63 -17.91 3.54
CA LYS A 64 -1.44 -17.19 2.54
C LYS A 64 -1.79 -15.76 2.95
N PHE A 65 -1.49 -15.38 4.18
CA PHE A 65 -1.73 -14.06 4.74
C PHE A 65 -0.47 -13.52 5.42
N VAL A 66 -0.39 -12.20 5.55
CA VAL A 66 0.59 -11.51 6.40
C VAL A 66 -0.14 -10.70 7.48
N GLU A 67 0.47 -10.60 8.65
CA GLU A 67 -0.03 -9.75 9.73
C GLU A 67 0.15 -8.26 9.37
N THR A 68 -0.81 -7.42 9.72
CA THR A 68 -0.70 -5.97 9.58
C THR A 68 -1.46 -5.23 10.68
N GLN A 69 -0.92 -4.09 11.09
CA GLN A 69 -1.57 -3.11 11.96
C GLN A 69 -1.94 -1.83 11.19
N ASN A 70 -1.33 -1.62 10.02
CA ASN A 70 -1.67 -0.55 9.10
C ASN A 70 -2.58 -1.13 8.02
N MET A 71 -3.88 -1.18 8.31
CA MET A 71 -4.88 -1.76 7.43
C MET A 71 -4.97 -1.00 6.10
N GLN A 72 -5.24 -1.74 5.03
CA GLN A 72 -5.63 -1.22 3.73
C GLN A 72 -6.91 -1.93 3.28
N GLU A 73 -7.64 -1.34 2.33
CA GLU A 73 -8.80 -1.97 1.70
C GLU A 73 -8.52 -3.44 1.32
N GLY A 74 -9.33 -4.35 1.86
CA GLY A 74 -9.24 -5.79 1.65
C GLY A 74 -8.59 -6.60 2.78
N ASP A 75 -8.02 -5.95 3.79
CA ASP A 75 -7.49 -6.66 4.96
C ASP A 75 -8.61 -7.22 5.83
N TRP A 76 -8.40 -8.37 6.45
CA TRP A 76 -9.36 -9.01 7.34
C TRP A 76 -9.04 -8.67 8.79
N CYS A 77 -9.79 -7.75 9.38
CA CYS A 77 -9.67 -7.36 10.78
C CYS A 77 -10.36 -8.38 11.68
N ILE A 78 -9.71 -8.74 12.78
CA ILE A 78 -10.21 -9.72 13.75
C ILE A 78 -10.33 -9.05 15.12
N TRP A 79 -11.52 -9.15 15.72
CA TRP A 79 -11.80 -8.70 17.08
C TRP A 79 -11.81 -9.86 18.05
N GLY A 80 -11.22 -9.61 19.22
CA GLY A 80 -11.39 -10.44 20.39
C GLY A 80 -12.76 -10.19 21.02
N LYS A 81 -13.00 -10.80 22.17
CA LYS A 81 -14.21 -10.55 22.96
C LYS A 81 -14.21 -9.09 23.46
N CYS A 82 -15.09 -8.25 22.93
CA CYS A 82 -15.18 -6.84 23.31
C CYS A 82 -16.62 -6.30 23.18
N ALA A 83 -16.85 -5.05 23.59
CA ALA A 83 -18.18 -4.43 23.54
C ALA A 83 -18.79 -4.40 22.13
N ALA A 84 -17.97 -4.23 21.08
CA ALA A 84 -18.42 -4.22 19.69
C ALA A 84 -18.51 -5.63 19.06
N ALA A 85 -17.90 -6.63 19.69
CA ALA A 85 -17.85 -8.01 19.24
C ALA A 85 -17.92 -8.96 20.44
N PRO A 86 -19.12 -9.18 21.01
CA PRO A 86 -19.28 -9.90 22.27
C PRO A 86 -18.78 -11.34 22.26
N ASP A 87 -18.64 -11.98 21.10
CA ASP A 87 -18.10 -13.33 20.93
C ASP A 87 -16.87 -13.36 20.00
N GLY A 88 -16.28 -12.19 19.76
CA GLY A 88 -15.29 -11.98 18.70
C GLY A 88 -15.95 -11.77 17.33
N HIS A 89 -15.18 -11.27 16.37
CA HIS A 89 -15.70 -10.97 15.03
C HIS A 89 -14.58 -10.93 13.99
N ILE A 90 -14.91 -11.13 12.72
CA ILE A 90 -14.01 -10.94 11.59
C ILE A 90 -14.76 -10.25 10.45
N ALA A 91 -14.14 -9.23 9.87
CA ALA A 91 -14.69 -8.50 8.74
C ALA A 91 -13.59 -7.92 7.85
N MET A 92 -13.90 -7.73 6.57
CA MET A 92 -13.00 -7.12 5.60
C MET A 92 -13.05 -5.60 5.74
N TYR A 93 -11.90 -5.00 6.05
CA TYR A 93 -11.70 -3.56 6.10
C TYR A 93 -11.81 -2.92 4.72
N LEU A 94 -12.55 -1.82 4.62
CA LEU A 94 -12.74 -1.05 3.37
C LEU A 94 -12.08 0.32 3.43
N SER A 95 -12.29 1.07 4.51
CA SER A 95 -11.75 2.43 4.68
C SER A 95 -11.68 2.86 6.14
N ASP A 96 -10.83 3.83 6.42
CA ASP A 96 -10.71 4.53 7.69
C ASP A 96 -11.71 5.70 7.73
N ASN A 97 -12.33 5.94 8.88
CA ASN A 97 -13.20 7.12 9.07
C ASN A 97 -12.46 8.32 9.70
N GLY A 98 -11.24 8.14 10.20
CA GLY A 98 -10.43 9.18 10.85
C GLY A 98 -10.74 9.41 12.33
N ASP A 99 -11.64 8.62 12.93
CA ASP A 99 -12.18 8.82 14.28
C ASP A 99 -11.98 7.59 15.19
N GLY A 100 -11.05 6.70 14.84
CA GLY A 100 -10.85 5.42 15.53
C GLY A 100 -11.83 4.32 15.13
N THR A 101 -12.63 4.55 14.09
CA THR A 101 -13.51 3.57 13.46
C THR A 101 -13.19 3.40 11.97
N GLY A 102 -13.68 2.30 11.39
CA GLY A 102 -13.55 2.02 9.96
C GLY A 102 -14.83 1.45 9.37
N GLN A 103 -14.90 1.40 8.04
CA GLN A 103 -15.96 0.72 7.29
C GLN A 103 -15.55 -0.74 7.07
N PHE A 104 -16.42 -1.67 7.47
CA PHE A 104 -16.16 -3.10 7.41
C PHE A 104 -17.26 -3.88 6.70
N LEU A 105 -16.88 -4.60 5.67
CA LEU A 105 -17.71 -5.59 5.00
C LEU A 105 -17.63 -6.91 5.78
N GLY A 106 -18.75 -7.30 6.37
CA GLY A 106 -18.85 -8.51 7.19
C GLY A 106 -20.26 -9.08 7.12
N GLN A 107 -20.47 -10.20 7.80
CA GLN A 107 -21.77 -10.88 7.92
C GLN A 107 -22.01 -11.21 9.40
N ASN A 108 -23.27 -11.41 9.79
CA ASN A 108 -23.67 -11.53 11.19
C ASN A 108 -23.19 -10.34 12.05
N GLN A 109 -23.37 -9.13 11.53
CA GLN A 109 -22.97 -7.87 12.17
C GLN A 109 -24.15 -6.91 12.30
N GLY A 110 -25.27 -7.44 12.80
CA GLY A 110 -26.59 -6.80 12.80
C GLY A 110 -27.46 -7.16 11.59
N SER A 111 -26.92 -7.95 10.64
CA SER A 111 -27.64 -8.55 9.52
C SER A 111 -27.08 -9.93 9.20
N ASN A 112 -27.95 -10.84 8.75
CA ASN A 112 -27.57 -12.19 8.33
C ASN A 112 -26.97 -12.22 6.91
N VAL A 113 -27.08 -11.13 6.14
CA VAL A 113 -26.40 -11.00 4.84
C VAL A 113 -25.15 -10.17 4.99
N ALA A 114 -24.21 -10.32 4.05
CA ALA A 114 -23.03 -9.48 4.03
C ALA A 114 -23.42 -8.01 3.78
N ASN A 115 -23.02 -7.13 4.68
CA ASN A 115 -23.30 -5.70 4.64
C ASN A 115 -22.05 -4.91 5.05
N VAL A 116 -22.07 -3.59 4.84
CA VAL A 116 -21.03 -2.70 5.38
C VAL A 116 -21.56 -2.02 6.63
N ILE A 117 -20.79 -2.05 7.70
CA ILE A 117 -21.07 -1.29 8.92
C ILE A 117 -19.82 -0.51 9.36
N THR A 118 -20.04 0.50 10.19
CA THR A 118 -18.97 1.13 10.96
C THR A 118 -18.65 0.30 12.19
N MET A 119 -17.38 -0.03 12.42
CA MET A 119 -16.92 -0.65 13.67
C MET A 119 -15.72 0.08 14.26
N PRO A 120 -15.58 0.14 15.60
CA PRO A 120 -14.40 0.68 16.25
C PRO A 120 -13.21 -0.26 16.14
N TYR A 121 -11.98 0.28 16.09
CA TYR A 121 -10.76 -0.52 16.19
C TYR A 121 -10.52 -1.08 17.59
N ALA A 122 -11.15 -0.48 18.61
CA ALA A 122 -11.04 -0.93 20.00
C ALA A 122 -11.48 -2.40 20.15
N GLY A 123 -10.62 -3.21 20.77
CA GLY A 123 -10.83 -4.66 20.92
C GLY A 123 -10.41 -5.50 19.72
N SER A 124 -9.93 -4.89 18.63
CA SER A 124 -9.25 -5.65 17.56
C SER A 124 -7.96 -6.28 18.07
N LEU A 125 -7.70 -7.52 17.67
CA LEU A 125 -6.45 -8.22 17.95
C LEU A 125 -5.39 -7.90 16.89
N GLY A 126 -5.84 -7.58 15.68
CA GLY A 126 -5.06 -7.17 14.53
C GLY A 126 -5.75 -7.56 13.22
N ALA A 127 -5.04 -7.44 12.10
CA ALA A 127 -5.57 -7.77 10.78
C ALA A 127 -4.65 -8.68 9.95
N LEU A 128 -5.28 -9.48 9.10
CA LEU A 128 -4.63 -10.38 8.15
C LEU A 128 -4.81 -9.85 6.72
N ARG A 129 -3.69 -9.56 6.05
CA ARG A 129 -3.68 -9.19 4.63
C ARG A 129 -3.43 -10.41 3.78
N ALA A 130 -4.34 -10.72 2.85
CA ALA A 130 -4.13 -11.78 1.88
C ALA A 130 -2.86 -11.51 1.05
N ASN A 131 -2.05 -12.54 0.76
CA ASN A 131 -0.82 -12.38 -0.03
C ASN A 131 -1.08 -11.77 -1.41
N ASP A 132 -2.19 -12.12 -2.05
CA ASP A 132 -2.65 -11.49 -3.30
C ASP A 132 -2.96 -9.98 -3.16
N TYR A 133 -3.23 -9.51 -1.94
CA TYR A 133 -3.51 -8.10 -1.63
C TYR A 133 -2.28 -7.38 -1.09
N VAL A 134 -1.19 -8.10 -0.83
CA VAL A 134 0.12 -7.49 -0.61
C VAL A 134 0.48 -6.78 -1.92
N LYS A 135 0.17 -5.48 -1.98
CA LYS A 135 0.68 -4.61 -3.02
C LYS A 135 2.19 -4.79 -2.99
N LYS A 136 2.78 -5.34 -4.07
CA LYS A 136 4.24 -5.32 -4.25
C LYS A 136 4.72 -3.93 -3.85
N PRO A 137 5.83 -3.80 -3.09
CA PRO A 137 6.31 -2.48 -2.71
C PRO A 137 6.34 -1.61 -3.97
N ALA A 138 5.70 -0.45 -3.90
CA ALA A 138 5.61 0.46 -5.03
C ALA A 138 7.02 0.57 -5.64
N LYS A 139 7.14 0.42 -6.97
CA LYS A 139 8.42 0.66 -7.65
C LYS A 139 8.92 2.00 -7.11
N LYS A 140 10.07 1.98 -6.41
CA LYS A 140 10.68 3.19 -5.87
C LYS A 140 10.69 4.23 -6.99
N THR A 141 10.13 5.42 -6.73
CA THR A 141 10.18 6.51 -7.68
C THR A 141 11.65 6.85 -7.98
N PRO A 142 11.97 7.49 -9.11
CA PRO A 142 13.34 7.90 -9.40
C PRO A 142 14.00 8.68 -8.25
N ALA A 143 13.26 9.57 -7.58
CA ALA A 143 13.73 10.31 -6.40
C ALA A 143 14.07 9.37 -5.21
N GLN A 144 13.20 8.40 -4.92
CA GLN A 144 13.43 7.42 -3.87
C GLN A 144 14.61 6.49 -4.17
N LYS A 145 14.82 6.12 -5.45
CA LYS A 145 16.01 5.36 -5.86
C LYS A 145 17.29 6.20 -5.78
N ALA A 146 17.20 7.49 -6.10
CA ALA A 146 18.30 8.45 -5.98
C ALA A 146 18.61 8.86 -4.54
N GLY A 147 17.75 8.52 -3.57
CA GLY A 147 17.91 8.90 -2.16
C GLY A 147 17.75 10.40 -1.92
N ILE A 148 16.90 11.08 -2.70
CA ILE A 148 16.60 12.52 -2.56
C ILE A 148 15.09 12.77 -2.48
N ALA A 149 14.72 13.99 -2.09
CA ALA A 149 13.33 14.45 -2.12
C ALA A 149 12.78 14.46 -3.56
N ALA A 150 11.45 14.43 -3.70
CA ALA A 150 10.81 14.47 -5.02
C ALA A 150 11.00 15.83 -5.73
N SER A 151 11.12 16.91 -4.97
CA SER A 151 11.43 18.27 -5.40
C SER A 151 12.29 18.95 -4.32
N GLY A 152 12.94 20.07 -4.67
CA GLY A 152 13.68 20.87 -3.69
C GLY A 152 14.83 21.65 -4.30
N THR A 153 15.79 22.03 -3.45
CA THR A 153 16.94 22.85 -3.84
C THR A 153 18.25 22.08 -3.70
N MET A 154 19.09 22.16 -4.73
CA MET A 154 20.39 21.49 -4.80
C MET A 154 21.48 22.49 -5.20
N VAL A 155 22.72 22.21 -4.77
CA VAL A 155 23.92 22.98 -5.14
C VAL A 155 24.87 22.09 -5.93
N ALA A 156 25.32 22.56 -7.10
CA ALA A 156 26.25 21.84 -7.96
C ALA A 156 27.62 21.68 -7.28
N THR A 157 28.18 20.48 -7.31
CA THR A 157 29.46 20.15 -6.64
C THR A 157 30.63 19.95 -7.60
N VAL A 158 30.35 19.85 -8.90
CA VAL A 158 31.34 19.64 -9.97
C VAL A 158 31.43 20.84 -10.89
N ASP A 159 32.54 20.95 -11.64
CA ASP A 159 32.86 22.15 -12.40
C ASP A 159 31.86 22.46 -13.51
N ARG A 160 31.22 21.45 -14.11
CA ARG A 160 30.22 21.66 -15.15
C ARG A 160 29.21 20.52 -15.27
N ILE A 161 27.92 20.87 -15.35
CA ILE A 161 26.81 19.97 -15.59
C ILE A 161 25.91 20.54 -16.70
N ARG A 162 25.71 19.80 -17.80
CA ARG A 162 24.94 20.28 -18.97
C ARG A 162 23.44 20.21 -18.75
N VAL A 163 22.73 21.25 -19.21
CA VAL A 163 21.26 21.33 -19.23
C VAL A 163 20.73 20.79 -20.56
N ARG A 164 19.60 20.09 -20.50
CA ARG A 164 18.96 19.45 -21.64
C ARG A 164 17.46 19.73 -21.77
N ASN A 165 16.92 19.57 -22.98
CA ASN A 165 15.49 19.59 -23.29
C ASN A 165 14.79 18.25 -23.06
N SER A 166 15.54 17.18 -22.83
CA SER A 166 15.01 15.87 -22.48
C SER A 166 15.96 15.15 -21.52
N ALA A 167 15.43 14.18 -20.77
CA ALA A 167 16.23 13.27 -19.96
C ALA A 167 16.93 12.25 -20.86
N SER A 168 17.97 12.67 -21.59
CA SER A 168 18.74 11.81 -22.46
C SER A 168 20.18 12.28 -22.62
N LEU A 169 21.14 11.36 -22.73
CA LEU A 169 22.55 11.69 -22.97
C LEU A 169 22.84 12.07 -24.43
N SER A 170 22.04 11.57 -25.37
CA SER A 170 22.29 11.73 -26.82
C SER A 170 21.39 12.78 -27.48
N LYS A 171 20.35 13.24 -26.79
CA LYS A 171 19.36 14.19 -27.33
C LYS A 171 19.23 15.44 -26.47
N GLY A 172 18.64 16.48 -27.06
CA GLY A 172 18.17 17.67 -26.34
C GLY A 172 19.27 18.54 -25.76
N GLU A 173 20.48 18.57 -26.32
CA GLU A 173 21.52 19.52 -25.91
C GLU A 173 21.04 20.96 -26.04
N THR A 174 21.33 21.80 -25.04
CA THR A 174 20.91 23.22 -25.02
C THR A 174 22.08 24.19 -25.10
N GLY A 175 23.31 23.73 -24.89
CA GLY A 175 24.48 24.58 -24.69
C GLY A 175 24.55 25.26 -23.31
N LEU A 176 23.49 25.19 -22.51
CA LEU A 176 23.46 25.75 -21.15
C LEU A 176 24.08 24.77 -20.14
N TYR A 177 24.62 25.31 -19.05
CA TYR A 177 25.27 24.51 -18.01
C TYR A 177 25.17 25.16 -16.63
N TYR A 178 25.35 24.34 -15.59
CA TYR A 178 25.57 24.76 -14.22
C TYR A 178 27.02 24.46 -13.85
N ASP A 179 27.72 25.48 -13.38
CA ASP A 179 29.07 25.33 -12.83
C ASP A 179 29.01 25.12 -11.30
N LYS A 180 30.15 24.74 -10.70
CA LYS A 180 30.26 24.45 -9.27
C LYS A 180 29.75 25.62 -8.41
N GLY A 181 28.92 25.30 -7.41
CA GLY A 181 28.33 26.27 -6.50
C GLY A 181 27.00 26.87 -6.96
N MET A 182 26.61 26.69 -8.23
CA MET A 182 25.30 27.14 -8.70
C MET A 182 24.14 26.36 -8.05
N VAL A 183 23.01 27.05 -7.87
CA VAL A 183 21.85 26.54 -7.14
C VAL A 183 20.70 26.26 -8.10
N LEU A 184 20.12 25.05 -8.00
CA LEU A 184 18.97 24.64 -8.78
C LEU A 184 17.78 24.34 -7.88
N ASN A 185 16.60 24.88 -8.22
CA ASN A 185 15.32 24.42 -7.70
C ASN A 185 14.72 23.44 -8.71
N TYR A 186 14.52 22.18 -8.31
CA TYR A 186 13.93 21.14 -9.15
C TYR A 186 12.55 20.75 -8.64
N GLU A 187 11.69 20.37 -9.59
CA GLU A 187 10.27 20.06 -9.39
C GLU A 187 10.00 18.56 -9.41
N SER A 188 10.82 17.78 -10.12
CA SER A 188 10.72 16.32 -10.16
C SER A 188 12.04 15.63 -10.51
N VAL A 189 12.07 14.30 -10.36
CA VAL A 189 13.21 13.45 -10.73
C VAL A 189 12.77 12.42 -11.76
N LYS A 190 13.56 12.27 -12.84
CA LYS A 190 13.33 11.27 -13.89
C LYS A 190 14.52 10.30 -13.97
N GLU A 191 14.26 9.04 -14.29
CA GLU A 191 15.29 8.02 -14.54
C GLU A 191 15.30 7.71 -16.03
N ALA A 192 16.44 7.93 -16.69
CA ALA A 192 16.64 7.64 -18.11
C ALA A 192 18.13 7.58 -18.45
N ASP A 193 18.50 6.79 -19.46
CA ASP A 193 19.87 6.64 -19.96
C ASP A 193 20.93 6.32 -18.88
N GLY A 194 20.55 5.62 -17.81
CA GLY A 194 21.45 5.29 -16.69
C GLY A 194 21.73 6.45 -15.73
N TYR A 195 20.96 7.54 -15.80
CA TYR A 195 21.06 8.70 -14.91
C TYR A 195 19.73 9.00 -14.24
N PHE A 196 19.81 9.57 -13.04
CA PHE A 196 18.74 10.38 -12.47
C PHE A 196 18.88 11.81 -12.98
N TRP A 197 17.77 12.42 -13.37
CA TRP A 197 17.67 13.77 -13.94
C TRP A 197 16.82 14.63 -13.03
N LEU A 198 17.35 15.76 -12.58
CA LEU A 198 16.56 16.82 -11.96
C LEU A 198 15.82 17.56 -13.06
N VAL A 199 14.51 17.70 -12.89
CA VAL A 199 13.62 18.36 -13.84
C VAL A 199 13.16 19.68 -13.24
N TYR A 200 13.23 20.76 -14.00
CA TYR A 200 12.81 22.09 -13.54
C TYR A 200 12.25 22.93 -14.69
N THR A 201 11.42 23.91 -14.37
CA THR A 201 10.98 24.91 -15.33
C THR A 201 11.95 26.08 -15.34
N SER A 202 12.55 26.38 -16.49
CA SER A 202 13.49 27.50 -16.63
C SER A 202 12.77 28.84 -16.40
N ALA A 203 13.19 29.60 -15.40
CA ALA A 203 12.58 30.89 -15.07
C ALA A 203 12.65 31.92 -16.21
N SER A 204 13.69 31.86 -17.06
CA SER A 204 13.86 32.79 -18.18
C SER A 204 13.08 32.40 -19.43
N THR A 205 12.78 31.12 -19.63
CA THR A 205 12.17 30.62 -20.89
C THR A 205 10.84 29.91 -20.70
N GLY A 206 10.40 29.66 -19.47
CA GLY A 206 9.22 28.85 -19.16
C GLY A 206 9.31 27.37 -19.61
N THR A 207 10.44 26.96 -20.17
CA THR A 207 10.62 25.62 -20.77
C THR A 207 11.09 24.63 -19.72
N THR A 208 10.52 23.41 -19.71
CA THR A 208 11.01 22.29 -18.89
C THR A 208 12.41 21.86 -19.33
N ARG A 209 13.33 21.83 -18.38
CA ARG A 209 14.73 21.43 -18.59
C ARG A 209 15.09 20.25 -17.69
N TYR A 210 16.13 19.54 -18.09
CA TYR A 210 16.63 18.34 -17.46
C TYR A 210 18.12 18.50 -17.23
N ILE A 211 18.59 18.16 -16.03
CA ILE A 211 20.00 18.21 -15.70
C ILE A 211 20.38 17.01 -14.85
N ALA A 212 21.50 16.36 -15.18
CA ALA A 212 21.87 15.10 -14.54
C ALA A 212 22.15 15.31 -13.04
N TYR A 213 21.53 14.48 -12.18
CA TYR A 213 21.81 14.41 -10.76
C TYR A 213 23.04 13.53 -10.46
N GLY A 214 23.09 12.37 -11.12
CA GLY A 214 24.05 11.31 -10.87
C GLY A 214 23.67 10.04 -11.62
N THR A 215 24.57 9.05 -11.63
CA THR A 215 24.32 7.75 -12.27
C THR A 215 23.43 6.88 -11.39
N THR A 216 22.63 6.01 -12.01
CA THR A 216 21.72 5.10 -11.29
C THR A 216 22.45 4.03 -10.48
N ASP A 217 23.72 3.74 -10.81
CA ASP A 217 24.60 2.86 -10.06
C ASP A 217 25.27 3.53 -8.84
N GLY A 218 25.02 4.83 -8.63
CA GLY A 218 25.53 5.60 -7.50
C GLY A 218 27.01 6.00 -7.59
N LYS A 219 27.73 5.63 -8.67
CA LYS A 219 29.17 5.93 -8.81
C LYS A 219 29.46 7.41 -9.04
N LYS A 220 28.52 8.16 -9.63
CA LYS A 220 28.65 9.60 -9.87
C LYS A 220 27.49 10.36 -9.26
N LYS A 221 27.80 11.45 -8.56
CA LYS A 221 26.83 12.39 -7.99
C LYS A 221 27.36 13.81 -8.16
N PHE A 222 26.52 14.71 -8.67
CA PHE A 222 26.93 16.05 -9.09
C PHE A 222 26.36 17.17 -8.21
N TRP A 223 25.57 16.81 -7.19
CA TRP A 223 24.82 17.76 -6.37
C TRP A 223 24.85 17.39 -4.89
N LYS A 224 24.77 18.41 -4.05
CA LYS A 224 24.47 18.29 -2.61
C LYS A 224 23.20 19.08 -2.27
N LYS A 225 22.53 18.68 -1.18
CA LYS A 225 21.44 19.47 -0.61
C LYS A 225 21.98 20.85 -0.19
N LYS A 226 21.23 21.92 -0.48
CA LYS A 226 21.55 23.26 -0.01
C LYS A 226 21.47 23.34 1.51
#